data_AF-S4P541-F1
#
_entry.id   AF-S4P541-F1
#
_cell.length_a   1.000
_cell.length_b   1.000
_cell.length_c   1.000
_cell.angle_alpha   90.00
_cell.angle_beta   90.00
_cell.angle_gamma   90.00
#
_symmetry.space_group_name_H-M   'P 1'
#
loop_
_entity.id
_entity.type
_entity.pdbx_description
1 polymer ?
#
loop_
_entity_poly.entity_id
_entity_poly.type
_entity_poly.pdbx_seq_one_letter_code
_entity_poly.pdbx_strand_id
1 'polypeptide(L)'
;MNKIASYYIKTLFFWEIEDKKTTDPTFWKQNDIATLFKHMLNKFYIAMDRGNIPYFWNKNHNMIENLNSNIKNEYKRKISALIAILENSY
;
A
#
# COMPACT_ATOMS: atom_id res chain seq x y z
N MET A 1 17.25 -6.61 4.17
CA MET A 1 16.04 -6.18 3.41
C MET A 1 14.73 -6.24 4.22
N ASN A 2 14.64 -6.94 5.36
CA ASN A 2 13.35 -7.15 6.06
C ASN A 2 12.72 -5.93 6.75
N LYS A 3 13.51 -4.91 7.16
CA LYS A 3 12.96 -3.75 7.91
C LYS A 3 12.36 -2.65 7.02
N ILE A 4 12.75 -2.60 5.75
CA ILE A 4 12.40 -1.51 4.83
C ILE A 4 10.95 -1.68 4.31
N ALA A 5 10.53 -2.92 4.03
CA ALA A 5 9.18 -3.21 3.56
C ALA A 5 8.09 -2.83 4.59
N SER A 6 8.33 -3.09 5.89
CA SER A 6 7.39 -2.71 6.94
C SER A 6 7.19 -1.20 7.03
N TYR A 7 8.24 -0.41 6.74
CA TYR A 7 8.15 1.04 6.77
C TYR A 7 7.37 1.60 5.58
N TYR A 8 7.47 1.00 4.40
CA TYR A 8 6.63 1.33 3.24
C TYR A 8 5.14 1.15 3.54
N ILE A 9 4.79 0.00 4.13
CA ILE A 9 3.41 -0.30 4.51
C ILE A 9 2.92 0.73 5.52
N LYS A 10 3.70 1.00 6.57
CA LYS A 10 3.36 2.02 7.57
C LYS A 10 3.08 3.39 6.95
N THR A 11 3.94 3.83 6.02
CA THR A 11 3.76 5.12 5.33
C THR A 11 2.50 5.14 4.47
N LEU A 12 2.16 4.04 3.79
CA LEU A 12 0.91 3.95 3.03
C LEU A 12 -0.32 4.09 3.93
N PHE A 13 -0.32 3.45 5.11
CA PHE A 13 -1.40 3.62 6.08
C PHE A 13 -1.55 5.07 6.54
N PHE A 14 -0.43 5.76 6.81
CA PHE A 14 -0.51 7.17 7.20
C PHE A 14 -1.14 8.05 6.11
N TRP A 15 -0.77 7.85 4.84
CA TRP A 15 -1.39 8.58 3.74
C TRP A 15 -2.86 8.24 3.57
N GLU A 16 -3.24 6.97 3.68
CA GLU A 16 -4.64 6.58 3.53
C GLU A 16 -5.50 7.09 4.68
N ILE A 17 -4.97 7.18 5.90
CA ILE A 17 -5.67 7.77 7.05
C ILE A 17 -5.93 9.26 6.78
N GLU A 18 -4.93 10.02 6.34
CA GLU A 18 -5.09 11.45 6.02
C GLU A 18 -6.08 11.68 4.86
N ASP A 19 -6.02 10.85 3.81
CA ASP A 19 -6.96 10.88 2.69
C ASP A 19 -8.40 10.64 3.20
N LYS A 20 -8.63 9.53 3.88
CA LYS A 20 -9.96 9.13 4.36
C LYS A 20 -10.53 10.07 5.41
N LYS A 21 -9.69 10.72 6.22
CA LYS A 21 -10.15 11.77 7.14
C LYS A 21 -10.92 12.88 6.43
N THR A 22 -10.57 13.18 5.17
CA THR A 22 -11.24 14.22 4.38
C THR A 22 -12.31 13.68 3.44
N THR A 23 -12.12 12.48 2.89
CA THR A 23 -13.04 11.92 1.88
C THR A 23 -14.14 11.01 2.45
N ASP A 24 -13.84 10.26 3.52
CA ASP A 24 -14.74 9.29 4.16
C ASP A 24 -14.32 9.04 5.64
N PRO A 25 -14.74 9.89 6.58
CA PRO A 25 -14.30 9.83 7.98
C PRO A 25 -14.71 8.55 8.72
N THR A 26 -15.70 7.80 8.21
CA THR A 26 -16.18 6.55 8.82
C THR A 26 -15.55 5.30 8.19
N PHE A 27 -14.74 5.45 7.13
CA PHE A 27 -14.11 4.35 6.39
C PHE A 27 -13.52 3.25 7.28
N TRP A 28 -12.68 3.63 8.24
CA TRP A 28 -12.00 2.68 9.13
C TRP A 28 -12.92 2.01 10.15
N LYS A 29 -14.06 2.62 10.47
CA LYS A 29 -15.03 2.10 11.44
C LYS A 29 -16.06 1.19 10.79
N GLN A 30 -16.45 1.48 9.54
CA GLN A 30 -17.54 0.80 8.85
C GLN A 30 -17.10 -0.47 8.10
N ASN A 31 -15.80 -0.60 7.79
CA ASN A 31 -15.25 -1.74 7.07
C ASN A 31 -14.61 -2.75 8.02
N ASP A 32 -14.81 -4.04 7.73
CA ASP A 32 -14.11 -5.11 8.45
C ASP A 32 -12.61 -5.18 8.11
N ILE A 33 -11.86 -5.94 8.92
CA ILE A 33 -10.42 -6.08 8.78
C ILE A 33 -10.04 -6.66 7.41
N ALA A 34 -10.82 -7.60 6.88
CA ALA A 34 -10.53 -8.25 5.60
C ALA A 34 -10.64 -7.26 4.44
N THR A 35 -11.64 -6.39 4.46
CA THR A 35 -11.88 -5.34 3.49
C THR A 35 -10.79 -4.28 3.58
N LEU A 36 -10.45 -3.83 4.79
CA LEU A 36 -9.36 -2.89 5.01
C LEU A 36 -8.00 -3.45 4.56
N PHE A 37 -7.76 -4.74 4.81
CA PHE A 37 -6.55 -5.41 4.37
C PHE A 37 -6.46 -5.46 2.83
N LYS A 38 -7.52 -5.88 2.14
CA LYS A 38 -7.59 -5.88 0.67
C LYS A 38 -7.37 -4.48 0.09
N HIS A 39 -8.02 -3.48 0.68
CA HIS A 39 -7.86 -2.08 0.29
C HIS A 39 -6.41 -1.61 0.36
N MET A 40 -5.75 -1.84 1.51
CA MET A 40 -4.37 -1.43 1.70
C MET A 40 -3.37 -2.23 0.87
N LEU A 41 -3.68 -3.50 0.58
CA LEU A 41 -2.92 -4.32 -0.35
C LEU A 41 -2.99 -3.77 -1.78
N ASN A 42 -4.17 -3.31 -2.22
CA ASN A 42 -4.33 -2.64 -3.50
C ASN A 42 -3.59 -1.29 -3.55
N LYS A 43 -3.63 -0.50 -2.47
CA LYS A 43 -2.83 0.74 -2.36
C LYS A 43 -1.33 0.45 -2.51
N PHE A 44 -0.86 -0.66 -1.94
CA PHE A 44 0.53 -1.07 -2.07
C PHE A 44 0.89 -1.48 -3.51
N TYR A 45 0.01 -2.21 -4.18
CA TYR A 45 0.17 -2.54 -5.61
C TYR A 45 0.31 -1.27 -6.46
N ILE A 46 -0.62 -0.31 -6.30
CA ILE A 46 -0.63 0.94 -7.05
C ILE A 46 0.65 1.74 -6.81
N ALA A 47 1.12 1.80 -5.56
CA ALA A 47 2.36 2.50 -5.23
C ALA A 47 3.59 1.86 -5.89
N MET A 48 3.65 0.53 -5.95
CA MET A 48 4.71 -0.21 -6.65
C MET A 48 4.63 -0.02 -8.16
N ASP A 49 3.43 0.02 -8.72
CA ASP A 49 3.20 0.24 -10.15
C ASP A 49 3.60 1.66 -10.59
N ARG A 50 3.22 2.66 -9.81
CA ARG A 50 3.62 4.06 -10.01
C ARG A 50 5.08 4.32 -9.64
N GLY A 51 5.73 3.37 -8.95
CA GLY A 51 7.09 3.53 -8.45
C GLY A 51 7.25 4.68 -7.45
N ASN A 52 6.19 5.05 -6.73
CA ASN A 52 6.18 6.17 -5.80
C ASN A 52 5.51 5.84 -4.46
N ILE A 53 6.26 6.02 -3.37
CA ILE A 53 5.75 6.10 -2.00
C ILE A 53 6.33 7.39 -1.39
N PRO A 54 5.58 8.51 -1.38
CA PRO A 54 6.07 9.73 -0.77
C PRO A 54 6.26 9.51 0.72
N TYR A 55 7.38 9.96 1.27
CA TYR A 55 7.62 9.88 2.69
C TYR A 55 6.63 10.78 3.45
N PHE A 56 6.01 10.24 4.50
CA PHE A 56 4.91 10.92 5.19
C PHE A 56 5.28 12.33 5.70
N TRP A 57 6.47 12.45 6.28
CA TRP A 57 6.93 13.71 6.88
C TRP A 57 7.62 14.65 5.88
N ASN A 58 7.98 14.16 4.69
CA ASN A 58 8.51 14.98 3.60
C ASN A 58 8.03 14.41 2.26
N LYS A 59 6.95 14.97 1.73
CA LYS A 59 6.28 14.52 0.49
C LYS A 59 7.19 14.52 -0.74
N ASN A 60 8.28 15.28 -0.71
CA ASN A 60 9.22 15.41 -1.83
C ASN A 60 10.23 14.25 -1.88
N HIS A 61 10.28 13.38 -0.87
CA HIS A 61 11.17 12.24 -0.83
C HIS A 61 10.40 10.95 -1.14
N ASN A 62 10.77 10.24 -2.21
CA ASN A 62 10.16 8.97 -2.58
C ASN A 62 10.95 7.81 -1.95
N MET A 63 10.30 7.07 -1.06
CA MET A 63 10.91 5.98 -0.28
C MET A 63 11.35 4.77 -1.11
N ILE A 64 10.87 4.67 -2.36
CA ILE A 64 11.20 3.59 -3.29
C ILE A 64 11.89 4.11 -4.56
N GLU A 65 12.47 5.31 -4.52
CA GLU A 65 13.20 5.90 -5.64
C GLU A 65 14.36 4.99 -6.09
N ASN A 66 15.15 4.48 -5.13
CA ASN A 66 16.33 3.65 -5.37
C ASN A 66 16.01 2.15 -5.46
N LEU A 67 14.73 1.76 -5.39
CA LEU A 67 14.32 0.37 -5.48
C LEU A 67 14.39 -0.08 -6.95
N ASN A 68 15.22 -1.10 -7.21
CA ASN A 68 15.37 -1.69 -8.55
C ASN A 68 14.00 -2.12 -9.13
N SER A 69 13.81 -1.89 -10.44
CA SER A 69 12.61 -2.28 -11.19
C SER A 69 12.27 -3.77 -11.05
N ASN A 70 13.27 -4.65 -11.00
CA ASN A 70 13.07 -6.07 -10.77
C ASN A 70 12.40 -6.36 -9.43
N ILE A 71 12.82 -5.67 -8.38
CA ILE A 71 12.24 -5.82 -7.04
C ILE A 71 10.82 -5.25 -7.03
N LYS A 72 10.59 -4.07 -7.63
CA LYS A 72 9.25 -3.50 -7.80
C LYS A 72 8.31 -4.49 -8.50
N ASN A 73 8.75 -5.07 -9.62
CA ASN A 73 7.98 -6.05 -10.38
C ASN A 73 7.72 -7.34 -9.58
N GLU A 74 8.68 -7.81 -8.80
CA GLU A 74 8.48 -8.95 -7.91
C GLU A 74 7.40 -8.67 -6.86
N TYR A 75 7.43 -7.49 -6.22
CA TYR A 75 6.37 -7.07 -5.31
C TYR A 75 5.01 -7.01 -6.01
N LYS A 76 4.92 -6.36 -7.18
CA LYS A 76 3.65 -6.29 -7.95
C LYS A 76 3.08 -7.67 -8.24
N ARG A 77 3.93 -8.60 -8.69
CA ARG A 77 3.52 -9.98 -8.99
C ARG A 77 3.01 -10.70 -7.74
N LYS A 78 3.74 -10.60 -6.61
CA LYS A 78 3.33 -11.23 -5.34
C LYS A 78 2.01 -10.64 -4.81
N ILE A 79 1.88 -9.31 -4.86
CA ILE A 79 0.68 -8.61 -4.40
C ILE A 79 -0.52 -8.97 -5.28
N SER A 80 -0.36 -8.95 -6.61
CA SER A 80 -1.43 -9.30 -7.54
C SER A 80 -1.89 -10.76 -7.37
N ALA A 81 -0.96 -11.70 -7.19
CA ALA A 81 -1.30 -13.09 -6.89
C ALA A 81 -2.10 -13.21 -5.57
N LEU A 82 -1.69 -12.47 -4.53
CA LEU A 82 -2.39 -12.48 -3.25
C LEU A 82 -3.80 -11.87 -3.36
N ILE A 83 -3.97 -10.76 -4.09
CA ILE A 83 -5.29 -10.15 -4.34
C ILE A 83 -6.19 -11.16 -5.06
N ALA A 84 -5.69 -11.82 -6.11
CA ALA A 84 -6.46 -12.83 -6.85
C ALA A 84 -6.91 -14.00 -5.95
N ILE A 85 -6.07 -14.46 -5.03
CA ILE A 85 -6.45 -15.50 -4.05
C ILE A 85 -7.58 -14.99 -3.15
N LEU A 86 -7.46 -13.77 -2.63
CA LEU A 86 -8.44 -13.19 -1.71
C LEU A 86 -9.81 -12.90 -2.38
N GLU A 87 -9.82 -12.66 -3.69
CA GLU A 87 -11.04 -12.47 -4.49
C GLU A 87 -11.74 -13.79 -4.82
N ASN A 88 -10.98 -14.88 -4.99
CA ASN A 88 -11.53 -16.22 -5.27
C ASN A 88 -11.88 -17.04 -4.02
N SER A 89 -11.69 -16.50 -2.82
CA SER A 89 -11.91 -17.21 -1.55
C SER A 89 -13.33 -17.07 -0.96
N TYR A 90 -14.32 -16.67 -1.77
CA TYR A 90 -15.73 -16.54 -1.40
C TYR A 90 -16.65 -17.00 -2.53
#